data_AF-A0A7X4BFU7-F1
#
_entry.id   AF-A0A7X4BFU7-F1
#
_cell.length_a   1.000
_cell.length_b   1.000
_cell.length_c   1.000
_cell.angle_alpha   90.00
_cell.angle_beta   90.00
_cell.angle_gamma   90.00
#
_symmetry.space_group_name_H-M   'P 1'
#
loop_
_entity.id
_entity.type
_entity.pdbx_description
1 polymer ?
#
loop_
_entity_poly.entity_id
_entity_poly.type
_entity_poly.pdbx_seq_one_letter_code
_entity_poly.pdbx_strand_id
1 'polypeptide(L)'
;MAGEDEAGWAGDLQGRAGYVQLPQHMVWMESPDEPPESVDGFFWHGGEDGVLHLAMVAGMRRDRPGCLVVTVPPQPLAALPGWATGPAREGGGDFTTSLPGAELDGLLGIRTPAEVFKLAALLLGRVVREGLEPVAPSPPPATSSQPPPNDADPRTTALPFAVL
;
A
#
# COMPACT_ATOMS: atom_id res chain seq x y z
N MET A 1 15.89 -28.05 -22.37
CA MET A 1 15.43 -26.66 -22.12
C MET A 1 14.22 -26.73 -21.22
N ALA A 2 14.43 -26.54 -19.92
CA ALA A 2 13.38 -26.24 -18.95
C ALA A 2 14.10 -25.41 -17.89
N GLY A 3 14.04 -24.09 -18.05
CA GLY A 3 14.55 -23.16 -17.06
C GLY A 3 13.50 -23.05 -15.98
N GLU A 4 13.80 -23.64 -14.83
CA GLU A 4 13.20 -23.30 -13.55
C GLU A 4 13.46 -21.81 -13.30
N ASP A 5 12.39 -21.03 -13.11
CA ASP A 5 12.36 -19.76 -12.32
C ASP A 5 10.95 -19.14 -12.37
N GLU A 6 9.92 -19.91 -12.02
CA GLU A 6 8.78 -19.33 -11.30
C GLU A 6 8.98 -19.68 -9.83
N ALA A 7 9.97 -19.06 -9.20
CA ALA A 7 10.07 -19.05 -7.74
C ALA A 7 8.86 -18.26 -7.21
N GLY A 8 7.71 -18.94 -7.14
CA GLY A 8 6.48 -18.47 -6.56
C GLY A 8 6.78 -18.07 -5.12
N TRP A 9 6.84 -16.77 -4.90
CA TRP A 9 7.06 -16.20 -3.59
C TRP A 9 6.02 -16.76 -2.60
N ALA A 10 6.48 -17.35 -1.50
CA ALA A 10 5.63 -18.06 -0.54
C ALA A 10 4.88 -17.15 0.45
N GLY A 11 4.91 -15.82 0.25
CA GLY A 11 4.29 -14.87 1.18
C GLY A 11 5.19 -14.45 2.35
N ASP A 12 6.48 -14.79 2.33
CA ASP A 12 7.45 -14.36 3.36
C ASP A 12 7.79 -12.87 3.14
N LEU A 13 7.30 -12.01 4.02
CA LEU A 13 7.49 -10.56 3.97
C LEU A 13 8.64 -10.16 4.90
N GLN A 14 9.49 -9.22 4.45
CA GLN A 14 10.50 -8.62 5.32
C GLN A 14 9.80 -7.72 6.36
N GLY A 15 9.55 -8.28 7.55
CA GLY A 15 8.85 -7.63 8.64
C GLY A 15 7.39 -8.09 8.80
N ARG A 16 6.73 -7.61 9.85
CA ARG A 16 5.34 -7.99 10.19
C ARG A 16 4.31 -6.92 9.87
N ALA A 17 4.76 -5.70 9.61
CA ALA A 17 3.92 -4.59 9.20
C ALA A 17 4.76 -3.56 8.46
N GLY A 18 4.09 -2.74 7.65
CA GLY A 18 4.72 -1.61 6.97
C GLY A 18 3.71 -0.72 6.27
N TYR A 19 4.24 0.33 5.66
CA TYR A 19 3.50 1.22 4.79
C TYR A 19 4.15 1.28 3.41
N VAL A 20 3.35 1.08 2.38
CA VAL A 20 3.77 1.26 0.99
C VAL A 20 3.18 2.58 0.50
N GLN A 21 4.04 3.56 0.24
CA GLN A 21 3.64 4.80 -0.39
C GLN A 21 3.69 4.65 -1.92
N LEU A 22 2.66 5.16 -2.59
CA LEU A 22 2.52 5.16 -4.04
C LEU A 22 2.97 6.52 -4.61
N PRO A 23 3.38 6.57 -5.88
CA PRO A 23 3.55 7.84 -6.58
C PRO A 23 2.26 8.66 -6.51
N GLN A 24 2.39 9.92 -6.07
CA GLN A 24 1.25 10.83 -6.00
C GLN A 24 0.55 10.93 -7.35
N HIS A 25 -0.78 10.95 -7.31
CA HIS A 25 -1.64 11.13 -8.49
C HIS A 25 -1.59 10.00 -9.54
N MET A 26 -0.91 8.88 -9.27
CA MET A 26 -0.91 7.74 -10.19
C MET A 26 -2.11 6.80 -9.95
N VAL A 27 -2.47 6.59 -8.68
CA VAL A 27 -3.55 5.68 -8.28
C VAL A 27 -4.67 6.47 -7.63
N TRP A 28 -5.91 6.20 -8.05
CA TRP A 28 -7.10 6.91 -7.64
C TRP A 28 -8.16 5.95 -7.13
N MET A 29 -8.79 6.30 -6.02
CA MET A 29 -9.97 5.62 -5.54
C MET A 29 -11.20 6.22 -6.23
N GLU A 30 -12.01 5.38 -6.86
CA GLU A 30 -13.21 5.80 -7.60
C GLU A 30 -14.47 5.19 -6.96
N SER A 31 -15.48 6.04 -6.77
CA SER A 31 -16.83 5.68 -6.36
C SER A 31 -17.84 6.35 -7.31
N PRO A 32 -19.00 5.73 -7.60
CA PRO A 32 -20.03 6.36 -8.43
C PRO A 32 -20.56 7.67 -7.83
N ASP A 33 -20.59 7.77 -6.51
CA ASP A 33 -21.29 8.84 -5.79
C ASP A 33 -20.36 9.92 -5.23
N GLU A 34 -19.04 9.71 -5.30
CA GLU A 34 -18.04 10.60 -4.71
C GLU A 34 -16.97 11.02 -5.73
N PRO A 35 -16.43 12.25 -5.62
CA PRO A 35 -15.28 12.65 -6.42
C PRO A 35 -14.09 11.70 -6.19
N PRO A 36 -13.38 11.29 -7.25
CA PRO A 36 -12.21 10.42 -7.09
C PRO A 36 -11.15 11.04 -6.19
N GLU A 37 -10.57 10.22 -5.31
CA GLU A 37 -9.51 10.65 -4.39
C GLU A 37 -8.19 9.97 -4.73
N SER A 38 -7.09 10.74 -4.79
CA SER A 38 -5.76 10.17 -4.99
C SER A 38 -5.39 9.30 -3.79
N VAL A 39 -4.88 8.10 -4.08
CA VAL A 39 -4.37 7.17 -3.08
C VAL A 39 -2.92 7.55 -2.76
N ASP A 40 -2.62 7.73 -1.47
CA ASP A 40 -1.24 7.94 -1.00
C ASP A 40 -0.51 6.61 -0.82
N GLY A 41 -1.21 5.58 -0.37
CA GLY A 41 -0.61 4.28 -0.10
C GLY A 41 -1.50 3.35 0.71
N PHE A 42 -0.89 2.32 1.30
CA PHE A 42 -1.58 1.42 2.22
C PHE A 42 -0.67 0.92 3.33
N PHE A 43 -1.25 0.76 4.52
CA PHE A 43 -0.68 -0.03 5.59
C PHE A 43 -0.95 -1.50 5.35
N TRP A 44 0.03 -2.34 5.67
CA TRP A 44 -0.12 -3.78 5.73
C TRP A 44 0.37 -4.31 7.07
N HIS A 45 -0.27 -5.38 7.54
CA HIS A 45 0.15 -6.13 8.72
C HIS A 45 -0.13 -7.62 8.48
N GLY A 46 0.92 -8.43 8.56
CA GLY A 46 0.85 -9.89 8.59
C GLY A 46 0.97 -10.36 10.03
N GLY A 47 -0.14 -10.80 10.63
CA GLY A 47 -0.17 -11.30 12.01
C GLY A 47 0.51 -12.66 12.17
N GLU A 48 0.84 -13.04 13.41
CA GLU A 48 1.35 -14.38 13.73
C GLU A 48 0.33 -15.50 13.46
N ASP A 49 -0.95 -15.13 13.34
CA ASP A 49 -2.06 -15.98 12.96
C ASP A 49 -2.13 -16.26 11.45
N GLY A 50 -1.22 -15.69 10.65
CA GLY A 50 -1.18 -15.87 9.21
C GLY A 50 -2.25 -15.06 8.46
N VAL A 51 -2.80 -14.02 9.10
CA VAL A 51 -3.80 -13.13 8.51
C VAL A 51 -3.16 -11.83 8.03
N LEU A 52 -3.50 -11.42 6.82
CA LEU A 52 -3.12 -10.15 6.23
C LEU A 52 -4.24 -9.11 6.42
N HIS A 53 -3.88 -8.01 7.06
CA HIS A 53 -4.71 -6.81 7.18
C HIS A 53 -4.16 -5.71 6.29
N LEU A 54 -5.04 -5.02 5.57
CA LEU A 54 -4.71 -3.86 4.75
C LEU A 54 -5.62 -2.68 5.10
N ALA A 55 -5.04 -1.48 5.11
CA ALA A 55 -5.77 -0.22 5.21
C ALA A 55 -5.19 0.78 4.20
N MET A 56 -5.99 1.15 3.21
CA MET A 56 -5.62 2.10 2.16
C MET A 56 -5.85 3.53 2.65
N VAL A 57 -4.93 4.43 2.33
CA VAL A 57 -4.99 5.86 2.65
C VAL A 57 -5.17 6.66 1.37
N ALA A 58 -6.19 7.50 1.34
CA ALA A 58 -6.51 8.36 0.21
C ALA A 58 -6.89 9.78 0.68
N GLY A 59 -7.07 10.68 -0.27
CA GLY A 59 -7.63 12.01 0.00
C GLY A 59 -6.68 12.97 0.71
N MET A 60 -5.38 12.66 0.75
CA MET A 60 -4.35 13.54 1.29
C MET A 60 -4.25 14.80 0.42
N ARG A 61 -4.85 15.90 0.89
CA ARG A 61 -4.98 17.16 0.13
C ARG A 61 -4.61 18.36 1.00
N ARG A 62 -4.10 19.42 0.36
CA ARG A 62 -3.73 20.67 1.05
C ARG A 62 -4.94 21.53 1.42
N ASP A 63 -6.03 21.40 0.66
CA ASP A 63 -7.24 22.22 0.77
C ASP A 63 -8.30 21.62 1.69
N ARG A 64 -8.09 20.40 2.20
CA ARG A 64 -8.99 19.71 3.13
C ARG A 64 -8.18 19.03 4.23
N PRO A 65 -8.42 19.34 5.52
CA PRO A 65 -7.77 18.61 6.62
C PRO A 65 -8.29 17.17 6.69
N GLY A 66 -7.37 16.25 6.97
CA GLY A 66 -7.65 14.82 7.17
C GLY A 66 -7.28 13.95 5.97
N CYS A 67 -7.61 12.67 6.10
CA CYS A 67 -7.47 11.67 5.05
C CYS A 67 -8.64 10.68 5.11
N LEU A 68 -8.86 9.98 4.02
CA LEU A 68 -9.72 8.82 3.99
C LEU A 68 -8.90 7.56 4.30
N VAL A 69 -9.39 6.73 5.20
CA VAL A 69 -8.83 5.40 5.47
C VAL A 69 -9.86 4.35 5.13
N VAL A 70 -9.56 3.50 4.16
CA VAL A 70 -10.41 2.40 3.72
C VAL A 70 -9.81 1.08 4.18
N THR A 71 -10.47 0.42 5.11
CA THR A 71 -10.11 -0.94 5.53
C THR A 71 -10.77 -1.96 4.64
N VAL A 72 -10.02 -3.00 4.24
CA VAL A 72 -10.56 -4.13 3.49
C VAL A 72 -10.69 -5.36 4.40
N PRO A 73 -11.64 -6.28 4.14
CA PRO A 73 -11.77 -7.51 4.91
C PRO A 73 -10.47 -8.31 4.90
N PRO A 74 -9.99 -8.78 6.06
CA PRO A 74 -8.71 -9.50 6.15
C PRO A 74 -8.72 -10.78 5.32
N GLN A 75 -7.55 -11.17 4.82
CA GLN A 75 -7.36 -12.36 3.98
C GLN A 75 -6.23 -13.23 4.52
N PRO A 76 -6.19 -14.54 4.24
CA PRO A 76 -5.03 -15.37 4.56
C PRO A 76 -3.77 -14.82 3.87
N LEU A 77 -2.68 -14.65 4.61
CA LEU A 77 -1.40 -14.19 4.06
C LEU A 77 -0.91 -15.12 2.94
N ALA A 78 -1.11 -16.42 3.09
CA ALA A 78 -0.78 -17.43 2.07
C ALA A 78 -1.54 -17.27 0.75
N ALA A 79 -2.67 -16.53 0.72
CA ALA A 79 -3.40 -16.24 -0.50
C ALA A 79 -2.80 -15.06 -1.29
N LEU A 80 -1.92 -14.28 -0.67
CA LEU A 80 -1.36 -13.06 -1.26
C LEU A 80 -0.73 -13.27 -2.65
N PRO A 81 0.08 -14.32 -2.90
CA PRO A 81 0.64 -14.56 -4.24
C PRO A 81 -0.43 -14.80 -5.30
N GLY A 82 -1.55 -15.44 -4.94
CA GLY A 82 -2.66 -15.71 -5.87
C GLY A 82 -3.37 -14.44 -6.35
N TRP A 83 -3.39 -13.39 -5.53
CA TRP A 83 -3.97 -12.10 -5.91
C TRP A 83 -3.17 -11.38 -7.00
N ALA A 84 -1.87 -11.63 -7.12
CA ALA A 84 -1.05 -11.01 -8.16
C ALA A 84 -1.41 -11.51 -9.57
N THR A 85 -1.89 -12.75 -9.70
CA THR A 85 -2.12 -13.42 -10.98
C THR A 85 -3.61 -13.51 -11.35
N GLY A 86 -4.50 -13.63 -10.38
CA GLY A 86 -5.95 -13.69 -10.60
C GLY A 86 -6.57 -12.33 -10.99
N PRO A 87 -7.75 -12.33 -11.65
CA PRO A 87 -8.51 -11.10 -11.87
C PRO A 87 -9.05 -10.56 -10.54
N ALA A 88 -8.98 -9.24 -10.34
CA ALA A 88 -9.58 -8.55 -9.20
C ALA A 88 -10.97 -7.95 -9.52
N ARG A 89 -11.31 -7.83 -10.81
CA ARG A 89 -12.59 -7.32 -11.30
C ARG A 89 -13.28 -8.33 -12.23
N GLU A 90 -14.58 -8.53 -12.04
CA GLU A 90 -15.40 -9.28 -13.00
C GLU A 90 -15.74 -8.39 -14.20
N GLY A 91 -15.47 -8.88 -15.42
CA GLY A 91 -15.94 -8.24 -16.66
C GLY A 91 -15.22 -6.95 -17.09
N GLY A 92 -14.06 -6.62 -16.50
CA GLY A 92 -13.24 -5.48 -16.91
C GLY A 92 -11.76 -5.69 -16.57
N GLY A 93 -10.87 -4.87 -17.14
CA GLY A 93 -9.46 -4.90 -16.78
C GLY A 93 -9.25 -4.39 -15.36
N ASP A 94 -8.42 -5.07 -14.58
CA ASP A 94 -8.03 -4.62 -13.24
C ASP A 94 -7.42 -3.22 -13.32
N PHE A 95 -7.75 -2.38 -12.35
CA PHE A 95 -7.27 -1.00 -12.27
C PHE A 95 -7.70 -0.07 -13.41
N THR A 96 -8.61 -0.50 -14.30
CA THR A 96 -9.15 0.39 -15.33
C THR A 96 -9.94 1.52 -14.68
N THR A 97 -9.70 2.74 -15.17
CA THR A 97 -10.29 3.99 -14.68
C THR A 97 -11.06 4.70 -15.78
N SER A 98 -12.02 5.55 -15.37
CA SER A 98 -12.79 6.44 -16.25
C SER A 98 -12.37 7.90 -16.13
N LEU A 99 -11.28 8.17 -15.42
CA LEU A 99 -10.76 9.52 -15.26
C LEU A 99 -10.34 10.13 -16.61
N PRO A 100 -10.68 11.40 -16.89
CA PRO A 100 -10.24 12.07 -18.11
C PRO A 100 -8.71 12.12 -18.20
N GLY A 101 -8.16 11.71 -19.34
CA GLY A 101 -6.71 11.72 -19.60
C GLY A 101 -5.95 10.53 -19.01
N ALA A 102 -6.66 9.54 -18.45
CA ALA A 102 -6.05 8.36 -17.85
C ALA A 102 -5.09 7.60 -18.80
N GLU A 103 -5.41 7.57 -20.09
CA GLU A 103 -4.60 6.89 -21.11
C GLU A 103 -3.28 7.62 -21.41
N LEU A 104 -3.25 8.95 -21.21
CA LEU A 104 -2.05 9.76 -21.43
C LEU A 104 -1.09 9.66 -20.25
N ASP A 105 -1.64 9.67 -19.03
CA ASP A 105 -0.87 9.72 -17.79
C ASP A 105 -0.69 8.34 -17.12
N GLY A 106 -1.26 7.28 -17.71
CA GLY A 106 -1.16 5.91 -17.19
C GLY A 106 -1.86 5.72 -15.84
N LEU A 107 -2.98 6.42 -15.63
CA LEU A 107 -3.68 6.44 -14.34
C LEU A 107 -4.36 5.09 -14.05
N LEU A 108 -4.37 4.72 -12.77
CA LEU A 108 -4.97 3.49 -12.27
C LEU A 108 -6.13 3.81 -11.33
N GLY A 109 -7.24 3.07 -11.45
CA GLY A 109 -8.46 3.25 -10.67
C GLY A 109 -8.78 2.05 -9.78
N ILE A 110 -8.88 2.27 -8.46
CA ILE A 110 -9.33 1.28 -7.47
C ILE A 110 -10.82 1.50 -7.19
N ARG A 111 -11.61 0.44 -7.37
CA ARG A 111 -13.07 0.43 -7.16
C ARG A 111 -13.52 -0.69 -6.23
N THR A 112 -12.69 -1.72 -6.05
CA THR A 112 -13.05 -2.88 -5.22
C THR A 112 -11.98 -3.20 -4.17
N PRO A 113 -12.37 -3.85 -3.05
CA PRO A 113 -11.40 -4.39 -2.09
C PRO A 113 -10.42 -5.40 -2.72
N ALA A 114 -10.86 -6.17 -3.72
CA ALA A 114 -10.02 -7.13 -4.42
C ALA A 114 -8.86 -6.44 -5.17
N GLU A 115 -9.10 -5.26 -5.74
CA GLU A 115 -8.06 -4.47 -6.41
C GLU A 115 -7.01 -3.97 -5.42
N VAL A 116 -7.40 -3.64 -4.18
CA VAL A 116 -6.45 -3.30 -3.10
C VAL A 116 -5.54 -4.49 -2.79
N PHE A 117 -6.10 -5.70 -2.68
CA PHE A 117 -5.29 -6.93 -2.46
C PHE A 117 -4.37 -7.23 -3.63
N LYS A 118 -4.85 -7.08 -4.86
CA LYS A 118 -4.01 -7.27 -6.05
C LYS A 118 -2.86 -6.27 -6.10
N LEU A 119 -3.12 -5.00 -5.80
CA LEU A 119 -2.07 -3.98 -5.75
C LEU A 119 -1.03 -4.31 -4.68
N ALA A 120 -1.48 -4.70 -3.48
CA ALA A 120 -0.60 -5.12 -2.42
C ALA A 120 0.25 -6.35 -2.81
N ALA A 121 -0.36 -7.35 -3.45
CA ALA A 121 0.34 -8.54 -3.92
C ALA A 121 1.44 -8.21 -4.93
N LEU A 122 1.14 -7.34 -5.91
CA LEU A 122 2.08 -6.91 -6.93
C LEU A 122 3.27 -6.15 -6.33
N LEU A 123 3.00 -5.21 -5.43
CA LEU A 123 4.05 -4.35 -4.85
C LEU A 123 4.88 -5.08 -3.81
N LEU A 124 4.26 -5.81 -2.90
CA LEU A 124 4.98 -6.59 -1.89
C LEU A 124 5.77 -7.74 -2.53
N GLY A 125 5.18 -8.42 -3.53
CA GLY A 125 5.90 -9.41 -4.32
C GLY A 125 7.10 -8.81 -5.06
N ARG A 126 6.99 -7.57 -5.55
CA ARG A 126 8.12 -6.86 -6.15
C ARG A 126 9.22 -6.55 -5.13
N VAL A 127 8.86 -6.01 -3.95
CA VAL A 127 9.80 -5.71 -2.86
C VAL A 127 10.59 -6.95 -2.49
N VAL A 128 9.93 -8.10 -2.33
CA VAL A 128 10.60 -9.35 -1.95
C VAL A 128 11.55 -9.86 -3.04
N ARG A 129 11.14 -9.82 -4.32
CA ARG A 129 12.01 -10.27 -5.43
C ARG A 129 13.21 -9.37 -5.67
N GLU A 130 13.02 -8.05 -5.48
CA GLU A 130 14.06 -7.05 -5.76
C GLU A 130 14.91 -6.71 -4.53
N GLY A 131 14.55 -7.23 -3.35
CA GLY A 131 15.27 -6.95 -2.10
C GLY A 131 15.28 -5.47 -1.76
N LEU A 132 14.18 -4.75 -2.06
CA LEU A 132 14.10 -3.33 -1.81
C LEU A 132 14.08 -3.08 -0.31
N GLU A 133 15.14 -2.46 0.19
CA GLU A 133 15.27 -2.14 1.61
C GLU A 133 14.18 -1.15 2.04
N PRO A 134 13.56 -1.35 3.22
CA PRO A 134 12.63 -0.39 3.76
C PRO A 134 13.34 0.95 3.98
N VAL A 135 12.75 2.03 3.48
CA VAL A 135 13.25 3.38 3.75
C VAL A 135 13.09 3.65 5.25
N ALA A 136 14.20 3.80 5.96
CA ALA A 136 14.15 4.22 7.35
C ALA A 136 13.56 5.64 7.41
N PRO A 137 12.71 5.95 8.40
CA PRO A 137 12.23 7.31 8.58
C PRO A 137 13.43 8.24 8.68
N SER A 138 13.50 9.25 7.81
CA SER A 138 14.51 10.30 7.94
C SER A 138 14.41 10.85 9.37
N PRO A 139 15.53 10.89 10.13
CA PRO A 139 15.49 11.49 11.45
C PRO A 139 14.95 12.91 11.30
N PRO A 140 14.08 13.38 12.22
CA PRO A 140 13.61 14.76 12.18
C PRO A 140 14.84 15.68 12.10
N PRO A 141 14.80 16.77 11.31
CA PRO A 141 15.89 17.73 11.28
C PRO A 141 16.20 18.11 12.72
N ALA A 142 17.48 18.00 13.12
CA ALA A 142 17.90 18.27 14.49
C ALA A 142 17.57 19.72 14.84
N THR A 143 16.39 19.96 15.40
CA THR A 143 16.08 21.19 16.09
C THR A 143 16.90 21.16 17.38
N SER A 144 18.02 21.88 17.34
CA SER A 144 18.81 22.22 18.51
C SER A 144 17.91 23.00 19.48
N SER A 145 17.15 22.30 20.32
CA SER A 145 16.43 22.74 21.54
C SER A 145 15.47 21.63 22.05
N GLN A 146 15.94 20.40 22.25
CA GLN A 146 15.13 19.41 22.98
C GLN A 146 15.53 19.44 24.47
N PRO A 147 14.64 19.84 25.41
CA PRO A 147 14.88 19.70 26.84
C PRO A 147 15.00 18.20 27.22
N PRO A 148 15.64 17.85 28.35
CA PRO A 148 15.85 16.45 28.74
C PRO A 148 14.52 15.68 28.78
N PRO A 149 14.53 14.39 28.41
CA PRO A 149 13.32 13.59 28.28
C PRO A 149 12.58 13.52 29.62
N ASN A 150 11.29 13.88 29.60
CA ASN A 150 10.36 13.61 30.69
C ASN A 150 9.83 12.17 30.50
N ASP A 151 9.98 11.30 31.49
CA ASP A 151 9.60 9.88 31.46
C ASP A 151 8.07 9.62 31.26
N ALA A 152 7.27 10.67 31.06
CA ALA A 152 5.83 10.61 30.95
C ALA A 152 5.28 10.73 29.51
N ASP A 153 6.12 10.96 28.49
CA ASP A 153 5.62 11.09 27.12
C ASP A 153 5.46 9.71 26.46
N PRO A 154 4.26 9.30 25.99
CA PRO A 154 4.08 8.03 25.31
C PRO A 154 4.96 8.03 24.06
N ARG A 155 5.89 7.07 23.99
CA ARG A 155 6.79 6.90 22.86
C ARG A 155 5.96 6.76 21.59
N THR A 156 5.98 7.80 20.75
CA THR A 156 5.46 7.75 19.38
C THR A 156 6.27 6.71 18.62
N THR A 157 5.74 5.49 18.52
CA THR A 157 6.30 4.45 17.66
C THR A 157 6.09 4.88 16.22
N ALA A 158 7.11 5.49 15.62
CA ALA A 158 7.13 5.77 14.18
C ALA A 158 7.14 4.44 13.43
N LEU A 159 6.04 4.13 12.77
CA LEU A 159 5.96 3.01 11.83
C LEU A 159 6.87 3.31 10.62
N PRO A 160 7.60 2.32 10.08
CA PRO A 160 8.43 2.51 8.90
C PRO A 160 7.56 2.80 7.67
N PHE A 161 7.93 3.83 6.90
CA PHE A 161 7.30 4.20 5.63
C PHE A 161 8.27 3.93 4.48
N ALA A 162 7.82 3.28 3.41
CA ALA A 162 8.58 3.15 2.17
C ALA A 162 8.07 4.15 1.13
N VAL A 163 8.98 4.89 0.49
CA VAL A 163 8.73 5.76 -0.68
C VAL A 163 9.36 5.10 -1.90
N LEU A 164 8.58 4.91 -2.98
CA LEU A 164 9.06 4.38 -4.26
C LEU A 164 9.78 5.45 -5.09
#